data_AF-A0A4R0FRE0-F1
#
_entry.id   AF-A0A4R0FRE0-F1
#
_cell.length_a   1.000
_cell.length_b   1.000
_cell.length_c   1.000
_cell.angle_alpha   90.00
_cell.angle_beta   90.00
_cell.angle_gamma   90.00
#
_symmetry.space_group_name_H-M   'P 1'
#
loop_
_entity.id
_entity.type
_entity.pdbx_description
1 polymer ?
#
loop_
_entity_poly.entity_id
_entity_poly.type
_entity_poly.pdbx_seq_one_letter_code
_entity_poly.pdbx_strand_id
1 'polypeptide(L)'
;HERELNKSACIHLFSNASHLAPGQLLEPQGDVITALKEGVVLTLVTFRGARDSRLHVSVWGMPYTERYCFRPVDIPRPEIHGTLPARIESREKNDIYAHLDEQGRYRVKPDFDREGTEPGYGYLWLRMAKPYAGDTY
;
A
#
# COMPACT_ATOMS: atom_id res chain seq x y z
N HIS A 1 13.44 -5.77 3.32
CA HIS A 1 14.67 -5.56 4.11
C HIS A 1 14.48 -4.42 5.10
N GLU A 2 14.28 -3.17 4.65
CA GLU A 2 14.09 -2.00 5.54
C GLU A 2 12.94 -2.15 6.56
N ARG A 3 11.81 -2.76 6.18
CA ARG A 3 10.71 -3.02 7.14
C ARG A 3 11.11 -3.85 8.36
N GLU A 4 12.00 -4.84 8.19
CA GLU A 4 12.44 -5.65 9.33
C GLU A 4 13.30 -4.82 10.29
N LEU A 5 13.95 -3.75 9.81
CA LEU A 5 14.70 -2.83 10.64
C LEU A 5 13.81 -1.99 11.57
N ASN A 6 12.52 -1.83 11.28
CA ASN A 6 11.59 -1.19 12.22
C ASN A 6 11.53 -1.91 13.58
N LYS A 7 11.80 -3.22 13.60
CA LYS A 7 11.79 -4.04 14.83
C LYS A 7 13.11 -3.99 15.60
N SER A 8 14.15 -3.37 15.04
CA SER A 8 15.50 -3.38 15.62
C SER A 8 15.58 -2.59 16.92
N ALA A 9 14.86 -1.47 17.01
CA ALA A 9 14.79 -0.64 18.20
C ALA A 9 13.40 -0.02 18.32
N CYS A 10 12.77 -0.20 19.47
CA CYS A 10 11.46 0.35 19.78
C CYS A 10 11.53 1.09 21.11
N ILE A 11 10.89 2.26 21.16
CA ILE A 11 10.90 3.15 22.31
C ILE A 11 9.47 3.33 22.76
N HIS A 12 9.25 3.18 24.06
CA HIS A 12 7.96 3.41 24.70
C HIS A 12 8.12 4.50 25.75
N LEU A 13 7.31 5.56 25.64
CA LEU A 13 7.37 6.74 26.49
C LEU A 13 5.97 7.05 27.04
N PHE A 14 5.92 7.64 28.22
CA PHE A 14 4.71 8.22 28.79
C PHE A 14 4.81 9.74 28.81
N SER A 15 3.71 10.40 28.45
CA SER A 15 3.61 11.85 28.41
C SER A 15 2.22 12.31 28.86
N ASN A 16 2.06 13.61 29.07
CA ASN A 16 0.79 14.30 29.27
C ASN A 16 0.52 15.36 28.17
N ALA A 17 1.38 15.42 27.14
CA ALA A 17 1.27 16.39 26.05
C ALA A 17 0.16 15.98 25.06
N SER A 18 -0.83 16.85 24.87
CA SER A 18 -1.99 16.61 24.01
C SER A 18 -1.73 16.76 22.51
N HIS A 19 -0.63 17.42 22.13
CA HIS A 19 -0.31 17.75 20.74
C HIS A 19 0.54 16.69 20.02
N LEU A 20 0.86 15.59 20.70
CA LEU A 20 1.65 14.51 20.13
C LEU A 20 0.86 13.75 19.07
N ALA A 21 1.48 13.48 17.93
CA ALA A 21 0.84 12.77 16.83
C ALA A 21 1.80 11.77 16.18
N PRO A 22 1.30 10.62 15.69
CA PRO A 22 2.09 9.75 14.84
C PRO A 22 2.64 10.52 13.63
N GLY A 23 3.89 10.22 13.24
CA GLY A 23 4.62 10.91 12.18
C GLY A 23 5.44 12.11 12.64
N GLN A 24 5.28 12.58 13.88
CA GLN A 24 6.16 13.61 14.44
C GLN A 24 7.55 13.05 14.79
N LEU A 25 8.55 13.93 14.71
CA LEU A 25 9.90 13.69 15.23
C LEU A 25 10.02 14.33 16.61
N LEU A 26 10.35 13.54 17.62
CA LEU A 26 10.73 14.04 18.94
C LEU A 26 12.24 14.23 19.00
N GLU A 27 12.64 15.46 19.29
CA GLU A 27 14.03 15.83 19.57
C GLU A 27 14.28 15.68 21.08
N PRO A 28 15.12 14.73 21.51
CA PRO A 28 15.36 14.51 22.92
C PRO A 28 16.28 15.61 23.46
N GLN A 29 15.92 16.15 24.63
CA GLN A 29 16.67 17.21 25.31
C GLN A 29 17.42 16.63 26.51
N GLY A 30 18.64 17.12 26.79
CA GLY A 30 19.44 16.73 27.94
C GLY A 30 20.45 15.61 27.67
N ASP A 31 20.74 14.79 28.68
CA ASP A 31 21.64 13.64 28.54
C ASP A 31 20.86 12.44 28.01
N VAL A 32 21.08 12.13 26.73
CA VAL A 32 20.32 11.15 25.96
C VAL A 32 21.25 10.04 25.51
N ILE A 33 20.76 8.80 25.53
CA ILE A 33 21.46 7.64 24.96
C ILE A 33 21.87 7.96 23.52
N THR A 34 23.12 7.64 23.17
CA THR A 34 23.71 8.01 21.87
C THR A 34 22.88 7.56 20.67
N ALA A 35 22.20 6.42 20.79
CA ALA A 35 21.32 5.87 19.75
C ALA A 35 20.08 6.73 19.43
N LEU A 36 19.69 7.68 20.29
CA LEU A 36 18.51 8.51 20.12
C LEU A 36 18.85 9.97 19.78
N LYS A 37 20.14 10.30 19.63
CA LYS A 37 20.59 11.70 19.40
C LYS A 37 19.97 12.34 18.17
N GLU A 38 19.72 11.55 17.13
CA GLU A 38 19.09 12.01 15.88
C GLU A 38 17.58 12.21 16.02
N GLY A 39 16.97 11.78 17.13
CA GLY A 39 15.55 11.92 17.42
C GLY A 39 14.78 10.60 17.41
N VAL A 40 13.48 10.70 17.68
CA VAL A 40 12.56 9.56 17.73
C VAL A 40 11.34 9.85 16.86
N VAL A 41 11.11 9.03 15.84
CA VAL A 41 9.89 9.12 15.04
C VAL A 41 8.75 8.41 15.76
N LEU A 42 7.63 9.10 15.94
CA LEU A 42 6.44 8.55 16.59
C LEU A 42 5.65 7.67 15.62
N THR A 43 5.45 6.41 15.97
CA THR A 43 4.71 5.45 15.14
C THR A 43 3.30 5.18 15.66
N LEU A 44 3.08 5.28 16.97
CA LEU A 44 1.78 5.13 17.60
C LEU A 44 1.67 6.05 18.83
N VAL A 45 0.57 6.78 18.94
CA VAL A 45 0.25 7.61 20.11
C VAL A 45 -1.14 7.22 20.59
N THR A 46 -1.24 6.85 21.87
CA THR A 46 -2.50 6.48 22.51
C THR A 46 -2.82 7.45 23.63
N PHE A 47 -4.03 8.02 23.60
CA PHE A 47 -4.50 8.95 24.62
C PHE A 47 -5.52 8.27 25.54
N ARG A 48 -5.38 8.48 26.84
CA ARG A 48 -6.32 8.05 27.86
C ARG A 48 -6.56 9.20 28.82
N GLY A 49 -7.81 9.62 28.95
CA GLY A 49 -8.22 10.67 29.89
C GLY A 49 -9.58 10.34 30.50
N ALA A 50 -9.77 10.74 31.75
CA ALA A 50 -11.02 10.64 32.49
C ALA A 50 -11.22 11.93 33.31
N ARG A 51 -12.43 12.19 33.82
CA ARG A 51 -12.68 13.44 34.61
C ARG A 51 -11.96 13.44 35.95
N ASP A 52 -11.66 12.25 36.48
CA ASP A 52 -10.97 11.99 37.73
C ASP A 52 -9.47 11.73 37.54
N SER A 53 -8.95 11.78 36.31
CA SER A 53 -7.54 11.55 36.01
C SER A 53 -6.96 12.62 35.11
N ARG A 54 -5.64 12.85 35.22
CA ARG A 54 -4.92 13.64 34.21
C ARG A 54 -4.91 12.92 32.86
N LEU A 55 -4.55 13.64 31.81
CA LEU A 55 -4.29 13.04 30.50
C LEU A 55 -3.05 12.13 30.59
N HIS A 56 -3.22 10.87 30.23
CA HIS A 56 -2.16 9.89 30.05
C HIS A 56 -1.96 9.65 28.56
N VAL A 57 -0.76 9.90 28.07
CA VAL A 57 -0.37 9.67 26.68
C VAL A 57 0.71 8.59 26.67
N SER A 58 0.47 7.51 25.93
CA SER A 58 1.43 6.44 25.68
C SER A 58 1.93 6.58 24.26
N VAL A 59 3.24 6.70 24.10
CA VAL A 59 3.88 7.00 22.83
C VAL A 59 4.84 5.86 22.49
N TRP A 60 4.70 5.32 21.29
CA TRP A 60 5.64 4.37 20.71
C TRP A 60 6.35 5.03 19.54
N GLY A 61 7.63 4.71 19.40
CA GLY A 61 8.45 5.22 18.32
C GLY A 61 9.65 4.35 18.02
N MET A 62 10.41 4.79 17.03
CA MET A 62 11.70 4.21 16.65
C MET A 62 12.74 5.34 16.53
N PRO A 63 14.03 5.04 16.78
CA PRO A 63 15.09 6.00 16.51
C PRO A 63 15.02 6.52 15.07
N TYR A 64 15.17 7.83 14.91
CA TYR A 64 15.36 8.43 13.60
C TYR A 64 16.78 8.18 13.11
N THR A 65 16.95 7.88 11.82
CA THR A 65 18.26 7.74 11.18
C THR A 65 18.12 8.06 9.69
N GLU A 66 19.06 8.80 9.10
CA GLU A 66 19.00 9.12 7.66
C GLU A 66 19.19 7.89 6.74
N ARG A 67 19.75 6.81 7.28
CA ARG A 67 20.04 5.57 6.53
C ARG A 67 18.78 4.76 6.22
N TYR A 68 17.77 4.82 7.07
CA TYR A 68 16.51 4.10 6.87
C TYR A 68 15.40 4.73 7.72
N CYS A 69 14.19 4.76 7.17
CA CYS A 69 13.01 5.31 7.83
C CYS A 69 11.93 4.23 8.02
N PHE A 70 10.92 4.57 8.83
CA PHE A 70 9.76 3.70 9.06
C PHE A 70 9.14 3.20 7.75
N ARG A 71 8.96 1.88 7.64
CA ARG A 71 8.20 1.24 6.57
C ARG A 71 6.96 0.52 7.11
N PRO A 72 5.74 0.80 6.62
CA PRO A 72 4.56 0.11 7.11
C PRO A 72 4.63 -1.40 6.86
N VAL A 73 3.82 -2.16 7.60
CA VAL A 73 3.67 -3.60 7.39
C VAL A 73 3.07 -3.84 5.99
N ASP A 74 3.55 -4.89 5.30
CA ASP A 74 2.97 -5.25 4.01
C ASP A 74 1.50 -5.63 4.20
N ILE A 75 0.65 -4.98 3.42
CA ILE A 75 -0.74 -5.41 3.26
C ILE A 75 -0.71 -6.67 2.39
N PRO A 76 -1.40 -7.76 2.78
CA PRO A 76 -1.45 -8.97 1.96
C PRO A 76 -1.99 -8.61 0.58
N ARG A 77 -1.28 -9.05 -0.46
CA ARG A 77 -1.67 -8.79 -1.84
C ARG A 77 -3.00 -9.49 -2.11
N PRO A 78 -3.99 -8.83 -2.73
CA PRO A 78 -5.22 -9.51 -3.13
C PRO A 78 -4.88 -10.60 -4.15
N GLU A 79 -5.43 -11.79 -3.93
CA GLU A 79 -5.23 -12.96 -4.77
C GLU A 79 -6.51 -13.29 -5.53
N ILE A 80 -6.34 -13.67 -6.80
CA ILE A 80 -7.43 -14.21 -7.62
C ILE A 80 -7.21 -15.72 -7.72
N HIS A 81 -8.01 -16.48 -6.98
CA HIS A 81 -7.97 -17.93 -7.06
C HIS A 81 -8.80 -18.39 -8.26
N GLY A 82 -8.11 -18.96 -9.26
CA GLY A 82 -8.75 -19.48 -10.47
C GLY A 82 -8.95 -18.43 -11.56
N THR A 83 -9.80 -18.76 -12.53
CA THR A 83 -10.05 -17.93 -13.71
C THR A 83 -11.35 -17.16 -13.54
N LEU A 84 -11.35 -15.88 -13.87
CA LEU A 84 -12.54 -15.03 -13.86
C LEU A 84 -13.13 -14.93 -15.27
N PRO A 85 -14.45 -15.06 -15.44
CA PRO A 85 -15.10 -14.83 -16.72
C PRO A 85 -15.08 -13.33 -17.07
N ALA A 86 -14.98 -13.06 -18.36
CA ALA A 86 -14.99 -11.73 -18.92
C ALA A 86 -15.56 -11.78 -20.35
N ARG A 87 -16.10 -10.66 -20.82
CA ARG A 87 -16.66 -10.53 -22.17
C ARG A 87 -15.70 -9.75 -23.05
N ILE A 88 -15.47 -10.22 -24.27
CA ILE A 88 -14.63 -9.50 -25.23
C ILE A 88 -15.33 -8.19 -25.60
N GLU A 89 -14.56 -7.10 -25.64
CA GLU A 89 -15.06 -5.79 -26.04
C GLU A 89 -14.42 -5.33 -27.36
N SER A 90 -15.18 -4.54 -28.13
CA SER A 90 -14.70 -3.76 -29.26
C SER A 90 -15.01 -2.28 -29.03
N ARG A 91 -14.26 -1.41 -29.70
CA ARG A 91 -14.55 0.03 -29.76
C ARG A 91 -15.69 0.33 -30.72
N GLU A 92 -15.90 -0.51 -31.72
CA GLU A 92 -16.94 -0.33 -32.71
C GLU A 92 -18.26 -0.95 -32.24
N LYS A 93 -19.34 -0.20 -32.42
CA LYS A 93 -20.67 -0.65 -32.02
C LYS A 93 -21.12 -1.79 -32.94
N ASN A 94 -21.52 -2.91 -32.35
CA ASN A 94 -21.96 -4.12 -33.05
C ASN A 94 -20.87 -4.75 -33.92
N ASP A 95 -19.60 -4.58 -33.54
CA ASP A 95 -18.51 -5.32 -34.15
C ASP A 95 -18.75 -6.84 -33.98
N ILE A 96 -18.60 -7.58 -35.07
CA ILE A 96 -18.75 -9.03 -35.09
C ILE A 96 -17.46 -9.75 -34.68
N TYR A 97 -16.34 -9.03 -34.61
CA TYR A 97 -15.04 -9.56 -34.23
C TYR A 97 -14.48 -8.87 -32.99
N ALA A 98 -13.47 -9.51 -32.40
CA ALA A 98 -12.67 -8.90 -31.35
C ALA A 98 -11.78 -7.82 -31.94
N HIS A 99 -11.71 -6.65 -31.29
CA HIS A 99 -10.71 -5.65 -31.64
C HIS A 99 -9.34 -6.10 -31.13
N LEU A 100 -8.43 -6.37 -32.08
CA LEU A 100 -7.07 -6.79 -31.81
C LEU A 100 -6.07 -5.67 -32.06
N ASP A 101 -5.00 -5.62 -31.28
CA ASP A 101 -3.84 -4.80 -31.61
C ASP A 101 -2.84 -5.52 -32.54
N GLU A 102 -1.78 -4.83 -32.94
CA GLU A 102 -0.72 -5.37 -33.83
C GLU A 102 -0.04 -6.64 -33.27
N GLN A 103 -0.16 -6.89 -31.96
CA GLN A 103 0.40 -8.06 -31.27
C GLN A 103 -0.65 -9.16 -31.04
N GLY A 104 -1.86 -9.01 -31.59
CA GLY A 104 -2.96 -9.95 -31.43
C GLY A 104 -3.55 -9.99 -30.01
N ARG A 105 -3.32 -8.96 -29.20
CA ARG A 105 -3.94 -8.80 -27.88
C ARG A 105 -5.35 -8.25 -28.04
N TYR A 106 -6.21 -8.53 -27.08
CA TYR A 106 -7.62 -8.10 -27.08
C TYR A 106 -7.98 -7.46 -25.74
N ARG A 107 -9.12 -6.76 -25.69
CA ARG A 107 -9.66 -6.20 -24.45
C ARG A 107 -10.93 -6.94 -24.04
N VAL A 108 -11.18 -6.94 -22.75
CA VAL A 108 -12.35 -7.56 -22.15
C VAL A 108 -12.98 -6.63 -21.12
N LYS A 109 -14.22 -6.91 -20.76
CA LYS A 109 -14.85 -6.42 -19.56
C LYS A 109 -15.06 -7.58 -18.59
N PRO A 110 -14.38 -7.58 -17.43
CA PRO A 110 -14.65 -8.56 -16.39
C PRO A 110 -16.10 -8.48 -15.91
N ASP A 111 -16.75 -9.63 -15.68
CA ASP A 111 -18.17 -9.63 -15.28
C ASP A 111 -18.43 -9.02 -13.89
N PHE A 112 -17.41 -9.01 -13.02
CA PHE A 112 -17.51 -8.39 -11.70
C PHE A 112 -17.36 -6.86 -11.76
N ASP A 113 -16.87 -6.31 -12.88
CA ASP A 113 -16.69 -4.88 -13.02
C ASP A 113 -18.05 -4.20 -13.22
N ARG A 114 -18.39 -3.35 -12.26
CA ARG A 114 -19.65 -2.60 -12.21
C ARG A 114 -19.49 -1.17 -12.72
N GLU A 115 -18.27 -0.74 -13.04
CA GLU A 115 -18.05 0.58 -13.60
C GLU A 115 -18.57 0.66 -15.04
N GLY A 116 -19.21 1.79 -15.34
CA GLY A 116 -19.73 2.11 -16.67
C GLY A 116 -18.62 2.72 -17.52
N THR A 117 -17.75 1.88 -18.09
CA THR A 117 -16.71 2.32 -19.02
C THR A 117 -17.24 2.40 -20.45
N GLU A 118 -16.59 3.22 -21.27
CA GLU A 118 -16.83 3.22 -22.72
C GLU A 118 -16.46 1.84 -23.33
N PRO A 119 -17.18 1.39 -24.38
CA PRO A 119 -16.89 0.12 -25.04
C PRO A 119 -15.44 0.03 -25.53
N GLY A 120 -14.76 -1.07 -25.20
CA GLY A 120 -13.37 -1.30 -25.57
C GLY A 120 -12.37 -0.62 -24.64
N TYR A 121 -12.83 -0.09 -23.50
CA TYR A 121 -12.00 0.49 -22.45
C TYR A 121 -12.28 -0.11 -21.06
N GLY A 122 -13.02 -1.21 -20.95
CA GLY A 122 -13.28 -1.89 -19.68
C GLY A 122 -12.04 -2.52 -19.04
N TYR A 123 -10.99 -2.82 -19.81
CA TYR A 123 -9.75 -3.39 -19.26
C TYR A 123 -8.52 -3.16 -20.15
N LEU A 124 -7.36 -3.57 -19.62
CA LEU A 124 -6.08 -3.54 -20.31
C LEU A 124 -6.02 -4.59 -21.44
N TRP A 125 -5.03 -4.43 -22.32
CA TRP A 125 -4.74 -5.40 -23.38
C TRP A 125 -4.28 -6.74 -22.79
N LEU A 126 -5.03 -7.79 -23.08
CA LEU A 126 -4.76 -9.16 -22.66
C LEU A 126 -4.18 -9.97 -23.83
N ARG A 127 -3.21 -10.82 -23.51
CA ARG A 127 -2.67 -11.79 -24.46
C ARG A 127 -3.63 -12.95 -24.63
N MET A 128 -3.83 -13.37 -25.87
CA MET A 128 -4.58 -14.58 -26.18
C MET A 128 -3.65 -15.79 -26.08
N ALA A 129 -4.07 -16.80 -25.31
CA ALA A 129 -3.43 -18.10 -25.37
C ALA A 129 -3.70 -18.73 -26.74
N LYS A 130 -2.64 -19.11 -27.46
CA LYS A 130 -2.72 -19.80 -28.74
C LYS A 130 -2.32 -21.26 -28.56
N PRO A 131 -2.88 -22.21 -29.33
CA PRO A 131 -2.46 -23.61 -29.30
C PRO A 131 -1.02 -23.81 -29.82
N TYR A 132 -0.53 -22.89 -30.67
CA TYR A 132 0.84 -22.86 -31.18
C TYR A 132 1.32 -21.40 -31.25
N ALA A 133 2.58 -21.15 -30.90
CA ALA A 133 3.22 -19.84 -31.01
C ALA A 133 4.74 -20.01 -31.23
N GLY A 134 5.26 -19.48 -32.33
CA GLY A 134 6.69 -19.41 -32.64
C GLY A 134 7.02 -18.23 -33.55
N ASP A 135 8.30 -17.96 -33.75
CA ASP A 135 8.78 -16.85 -34.60
C ASP A 135 8.47 -17.08 -36.09
N THR A 136 8.21 -18.34 -36.47
CA THR A 136 8.04 -18.76 -37.86
C THR A 136 6.62 -19.24 -38.19
N TYR A 137 5.84 -19.68 -37.18
CA TYR A 137 4.45 -20.16 -37.32
C TYR A 137 3.63 -19.92 -36.04
#